data_AF-K8E6Y4-F1
#
_entry.id   AF-K8E6Y4-F1
#
_cell.length_a   1.000
_cell.length_b   1.000
_cell.length_c   1.000
_cell.angle_alpha   90.00
_cell.angle_beta   90.00
_cell.angle_gamma   90.00
#
_symmetry.space_group_name_H-M   'P 1'
#
loop_
_entity.id
_entity.type
_entity.pdbx_description
1 polymer ?
#
loop_
_entity_poly.entity_id
_entity_poly.type
_entity_poly.pdbx_seq_one_letter_code
_entity_poly.pdbx_strand_id
1 'polypeptide(L)'
;MFGDVIMSKKHLCLIIGPAKYPEDDARMVALFLAEPGEKFICGASTANMVARYLPAGQKLSDVPGLAMVTDGTLILSEVLDILASNSRPNLPEKQYDAHRLAVALLEADSVSFLIGMAVNKSQRSLSLPAKPIVKSRFVRELADMLKQKGKQVMAEYF
;
A
#
# COMPACT_ATOMS: atom_id res chain seq x y z
N MET A 1 22.50 1.38 35.16
CA MET A 1 21.19 1.96 34.77
C MET A 1 21.05 1.75 33.27
N PHE A 2 20.56 0.58 32.86
CA PHE A 2 20.29 0.31 31.45
C PHE A 2 18.98 1.02 31.15
N GLY A 3 19.07 2.17 30.47
CA GLY A 3 17.87 2.81 29.94
C GLY A 3 17.29 1.89 28.88
N ASP A 4 16.08 1.40 29.10
CA ASP A 4 15.32 0.72 28.07
C ASP A 4 15.19 1.67 26.89
N VAL A 5 15.93 1.40 25.82
CA VAL A 5 15.68 2.02 24.52
C VAL A 5 14.33 1.47 24.08
N ILE A 6 13.27 2.26 24.29
CA ILE A 6 11.96 1.98 23.69
C ILE A 6 12.17 2.09 22.18
N MET A 7 12.49 0.98 21.52
CA MET A 7 12.46 0.90 20.06
C MET A 7 11.01 1.11 19.64
N SER A 8 10.68 2.31 19.15
CA SER A 8 9.36 2.59 18.59
C SER A 8 9.13 1.63 17.42
N LYS A 9 8.14 0.75 17.52
CA LYS A 9 7.79 -0.17 16.43
C LYS A 9 7.44 0.63 15.17
N LYS A 10 8.10 0.32 14.06
CA LYS A 10 7.81 0.92 12.75
C LYS A 10 6.56 0.26 12.16
N HIS A 11 5.52 1.04 11.93
CA HIS A 11 4.31 0.61 11.23
C HIS A 11 4.22 1.26 9.85
N LEU A 12 3.80 0.47 8.86
CA LEU A 12 3.53 0.92 7.51
C LEU A 12 2.10 0.52 7.08
N CYS A 13 1.30 1.48 6.67
CA CYS A 13 -0.02 1.23 6.10
C CYS A 13 -0.05 1.54 4.59
N LEU A 14 -0.59 0.61 3.80
CA LEU A 14 -0.84 0.78 2.37
C LEU A 14 -2.34 0.75 2.09
N ILE A 15 -2.85 1.78 1.40
CA ILE A 15 -4.20 1.76 0.83
C ILE A 15 -4.13 1.61 -0.70
N ILE A 16 -4.89 0.65 -1.25
CA ILE A 16 -4.71 0.18 -2.63
C ILE A 16 -6.04 -0.01 -3.36
N GLY A 17 -6.42 1.00 -4.14
CA GLY A 17 -7.63 1.06 -4.97
C GLY A 17 -8.93 1.27 -4.18
N PRO A 18 -10.03 1.63 -4.86
CA PRO A 18 -11.35 1.78 -4.23
C PRO A 18 -11.98 0.44 -3.84
N ALA A 19 -12.86 0.48 -2.83
CA ALA A 19 -13.61 -0.67 -2.35
C ALA A 19 -14.51 -1.26 -3.45
N LYS A 20 -14.86 -2.54 -3.33
CA LYS A 20 -15.80 -3.19 -4.26
C LYS A 20 -17.13 -2.44 -4.34
N TYR A 21 -17.60 -2.03 -3.17
CA TYR A 21 -18.84 -1.32 -2.96
C TYR A 21 -18.50 0.11 -2.50
N PRO A 22 -18.90 1.17 -3.24
CA PRO A 22 -18.52 2.55 -2.92
C PRO A 22 -18.88 3.02 -1.50
N GLU A 23 -19.91 2.42 -0.89
CA GLU A 23 -20.30 2.66 0.51
C GLU A 23 -19.21 2.26 1.53
N ASP A 24 -18.33 1.32 1.17
CA ASP A 24 -17.20 0.89 2.01
C ASP A 24 -15.98 1.81 1.89
N ASP A 25 -15.91 2.69 0.88
CA ASP A 25 -14.77 3.61 0.70
C ASP A 25 -14.58 4.50 1.94
N ALA A 26 -15.67 5.00 2.54
CA ALA A 26 -15.59 5.87 3.71
C ALA A 26 -14.96 5.14 4.92
N ARG A 27 -15.36 3.88 5.13
CA ARG A 27 -14.82 3.03 6.20
C ARG A 27 -13.34 2.71 5.95
N MET A 28 -13.01 2.36 4.71
CA MET A 28 -11.65 2.05 4.29
C MET A 28 -10.71 3.25 4.51
N VAL A 29 -11.13 4.45 4.11
CA VAL A 29 -10.34 5.67 4.30
C VAL A 29 -10.24 6.05 5.78
N ALA A 30 -11.31 5.91 6.56
CA ALA A 30 -11.26 6.17 8.00
C ALA A 30 -10.22 5.28 8.71
N LEU A 31 -10.17 3.99 8.37
CA LEU A 31 -9.15 3.07 8.87
C LEU A 31 -7.74 3.51 8.45
N PHE A 32 -7.54 3.84 7.18
CA PHE A 32 -6.26 4.32 6.67
C PHE A 32 -5.74 5.58 7.39
N LEU A 33 -6.63 6.55 7.64
CA LEU A 33 -6.26 7.79 8.33
C LEU A 33 -5.93 7.55 9.81
N ALA A 34 -6.53 6.54 10.44
CA ALA A 34 -6.31 6.17 11.83
C ALA A 34 -5.05 5.33 12.07
N GLU A 35 -4.52 4.67 11.04
CA GLU A 35 -3.30 3.85 11.17
C GLU A 35 -2.10 4.71 11.63
N PRO A 36 -1.26 4.21 12.55
CA PRO A 36 -0.07 4.93 13.00
C PRO A 36 1.05 4.87 11.95
N GLY A 37 2.15 5.58 12.19
CA GLY A 37 3.36 5.43 11.40
C GLY A 37 3.23 5.92 9.95
N GLU A 38 4.01 5.30 9.08
CA GLU A 38 4.16 5.72 7.68
C GLU A 38 3.00 5.18 6.83
N LYS A 39 2.52 6.00 5.89
CA LYS A 39 1.38 5.68 5.04
C LYS A 39 1.72 5.86 3.57
N PHE A 40 1.30 4.91 2.75
CA PHE A 40 1.42 4.96 1.31
C PHE A 40 0.06 4.79 0.65
N ILE A 41 -0.19 5.60 -0.38
CA ILE A 41 -1.36 5.45 -1.25
C ILE A 41 -0.89 4.87 -2.58
N CYS A 42 -1.42 3.72 -2.97
CA CYS A 42 -1.08 3.10 -4.24
C CYS A 42 -2.15 3.40 -5.30
N GLY A 43 -1.84 4.34 -6.20
CA GLY A 43 -2.60 4.68 -7.40
C GLY A 43 -3.39 5.99 -7.30
N ALA A 44 -3.44 6.72 -8.42
CA ALA A 44 -4.14 8.01 -8.51
C ALA A 44 -5.64 7.91 -8.19
N SER A 45 -6.32 6.84 -8.61
CA SER A 45 -7.73 6.63 -8.27
C SER A 45 -7.96 6.46 -6.76
N THR A 46 -7.00 5.83 -6.07
CA THR A 46 -6.99 5.68 -4.61
C THR A 46 -6.73 7.02 -3.93
N ALA A 47 -5.78 7.81 -4.44
CA ALA A 47 -5.49 9.15 -3.93
C ALA A 47 -6.70 10.08 -4.05
N ASN A 48 -7.37 10.05 -5.20
CA ASN A 48 -8.61 10.78 -5.42
C ASN A 48 -9.75 10.30 -4.51
N MET A 49 -9.80 9.00 -4.17
CA MET A 49 -10.76 8.49 -3.19
C MET A 49 -10.47 9.04 -1.80
N VAL A 50 -9.23 8.89 -1.31
CA VAL A 50 -8.83 9.40 0.01
C VAL A 50 -9.12 10.89 0.14
N ALA A 51 -8.76 11.68 -0.87
CA ALA A 51 -8.97 13.13 -0.88
C ALA A 51 -10.45 13.55 -0.73
N ARG A 52 -11.41 12.76 -1.23
CA ARG A 52 -12.85 13.06 -1.10
C ARG A 52 -13.38 12.91 0.34
N TYR A 53 -12.69 12.14 1.17
CA TYR A 53 -13.09 11.86 2.54
C TYR A 53 -12.27 12.65 3.58
N LEU A 54 -11.38 13.53 3.13
CA LEU A 54 -10.69 14.45 4.03
C LEU A 54 -11.65 15.57 4.51
N PRO A 55 -11.43 16.11 5.72
CA PRO A 55 -12.12 17.31 6.18
C PRO A 55 -12.03 18.46 5.17
N ALA A 56 -13.06 19.31 5.14
CA ALA A 56 -13.11 20.45 4.24
C ALA A 56 -11.85 21.34 4.39
N GLY A 57 -11.18 21.62 3.27
CA GLY A 57 -9.97 22.44 3.22
C GLY A 57 -8.66 21.67 3.41
N GLN A 58 -8.69 20.40 3.85
CA GLN A 58 -7.50 19.56 3.92
C GLN A 58 -7.13 18.95 2.57
N LYS A 59 -5.83 18.76 2.37
CA LYS A 59 -5.21 18.11 1.22
C LYS A 59 -4.52 16.81 1.66
N LEU A 60 -4.15 15.97 0.70
CA LEU A 60 -3.37 14.76 0.99
C LEU A 60 -2.05 15.07 1.72
N SER A 61 -1.41 16.21 1.42
CA SER A 61 -0.20 16.67 2.13
C SER A 61 -0.40 16.91 3.62
N ASP A 62 -1.64 17.07 4.07
CA ASP A 62 -1.98 17.33 5.46
C ASP A 62 -2.26 16.02 6.23
N VAL A 63 -2.31 14.87 5.54
CA VAL A 63 -2.52 13.55 6.15
C VAL A 63 -1.28 13.15 6.95
N PRO A 64 -1.38 13.00 8.28
CA PRO A 64 -0.24 12.64 9.11
C PRO A 64 0.38 11.30 8.70
N GLY A 65 1.69 11.30 8.46
CA GLY A 65 2.43 10.11 8.07
C GLY A 65 2.26 9.70 6.60
N LEU A 66 1.47 10.42 5.79
CA LEU A 66 1.44 10.16 4.35
C LEU A 66 2.80 10.52 3.73
N ALA A 67 3.49 9.49 3.25
CA ALA A 67 4.86 9.63 2.77
C ALA A 67 4.96 9.61 1.25
N MET A 68 4.06 8.88 0.57
CA MET A 68 4.09 8.78 -0.88
C MET A 68 2.74 8.37 -1.49
N VAL A 69 2.47 8.86 -2.69
CA VAL A 69 1.44 8.36 -3.60
C VAL A 69 2.16 7.73 -4.80
N THR A 70 1.87 6.47 -5.13
CA THR A 70 2.60 5.70 -6.15
C THR A 70 1.72 5.32 -7.35
N ASP A 71 2.34 4.85 -8.43
CA ASP A 71 1.66 4.27 -9.60
C ASP A 71 1.14 2.85 -9.34
N GLY A 72 0.09 2.76 -8.52
CA GLY A 72 -0.84 1.64 -8.40
C GLY A 72 -0.24 0.24 -8.56
N THR A 73 -0.75 -0.54 -9.52
CA THR A 73 -0.37 -1.95 -9.73
C THR A 73 1.02 -2.14 -10.34
N LEU A 74 1.53 -1.15 -11.08
CA LEU A 74 2.87 -1.21 -11.66
C LEU A 74 3.93 -1.25 -10.55
N ILE A 75 3.82 -0.33 -9.60
CA ILE A 75 4.74 -0.24 -8.47
C ILE A 75 4.68 -1.49 -7.59
N LEU A 76 3.50 -2.09 -7.40
CA LEU A 76 3.40 -3.36 -6.66
C LEU A 76 4.14 -4.51 -7.35
N SER A 77 4.10 -4.58 -8.68
CA SER A 77 4.85 -5.58 -9.45
C SER A 77 6.35 -5.36 -9.30
N GLU A 78 6.82 -4.12 -9.45
CA GLU A 78 8.24 -3.79 -9.34
C GLU A 78 8.77 -4.04 -7.91
N VAL A 79 7.98 -3.76 -6.87
CA VAL A 79 8.33 -4.10 -5.48
C VAL A 79 8.47 -5.61 -5.29
N LEU A 80 7.57 -6.41 -5.87
CA LEU A 80 7.70 -7.88 -5.81
C LEU A 80 9.02 -8.33 -6.43
N ASP A 81 9.37 -7.81 -7.60
CA ASP A 81 10.62 -8.15 -8.29
C ASP A 81 11.83 -7.76 -7.43
N ILE A 82 11.82 -6.57 -6.82
CA ILE A 82 12.88 -6.10 -5.92
C ILE A 82 13.03 -7.05 -4.72
N LEU A 83 11.93 -7.41 -4.06
CA LEU A 83 11.96 -8.26 -2.85
C LEU A 83 12.28 -9.74 -3.13
N ALA A 84 11.95 -10.23 -4.34
CA ALA A 84 12.28 -11.58 -4.78
C ALA A 84 13.74 -11.70 -5.25
N SER A 85 14.33 -10.61 -5.72
CA SER A 85 15.73 -10.61 -6.15
C SER A 85 16.70 -10.62 -4.95
N ASN A 86 17.63 -11.57 -4.92
CA ASN A 86 18.76 -11.59 -3.96
C ASN A 86 19.88 -10.60 -4.34
N SER A 87 19.71 -9.86 -5.43
CA SER A 87 20.72 -8.99 -6.00
C SER A 87 20.36 -7.56 -5.64
N ARG A 88 21.26 -6.84 -4.96
CA ARG A 88 21.14 -5.38 -4.80
C ARG A 88 21.13 -4.77 -6.21
N PRO A 89 20.02 -4.24 -6.72
CA PRO A 89 20.06 -3.74 -8.07
C PRO A 89 20.61 -2.31 -8.01
N ASN A 90 21.53 -2.02 -8.90
CA ASN A 90 21.86 -0.65 -9.27
C ASN A 90 20.63 -0.14 -10.04
N LEU A 91 19.63 0.33 -9.30
CA LEU A 91 18.30 0.57 -9.85
C LEU A 91 18.28 1.88 -10.65
N PRO A 92 17.78 1.86 -11.90
CA PRO A 92 17.60 3.09 -12.67
C PRO A 92 16.61 4.03 -11.95
N GLU A 93 16.75 5.35 -12.13
CA GLU A 93 15.85 6.38 -11.57
C GLU A 93 14.36 6.06 -11.75
N LYS A 94 14.03 5.32 -12.82
CA LYS A 94 12.67 4.89 -13.16
C LYS A 94 11.99 4.01 -12.11
N GLN A 95 12.72 3.39 -11.18
CA GLN A 95 12.17 2.52 -10.12
C GLN A 95 12.26 3.15 -8.73
N TYR A 96 12.46 4.47 -8.63
CA TYR A 96 12.61 5.14 -7.33
C TYR A 96 11.45 4.87 -6.38
N ASP A 97 10.20 5.01 -6.83
CA ASP A 97 9.01 4.78 -6.00
C ASP A 97 8.91 3.33 -5.52
N ALA A 98 9.19 2.37 -6.40
CA ALA A 98 9.21 0.94 -6.07
C ALA A 98 10.30 0.62 -5.05
N HIS A 99 11.50 1.15 -5.23
CA HIS A 99 12.59 0.98 -4.27
C HIS A 99 12.23 1.59 -2.91
N ARG A 100 11.67 2.79 -2.90
CA ARG A 100 11.28 3.50 -1.68
C ARG A 100 10.20 2.75 -0.91
N LEU A 101 9.22 2.18 -1.61
CA LEU A 101 8.22 1.29 -1.00
C LEU A 101 8.84 -0.04 -0.52
N ALA A 102 9.75 -0.65 -1.28
CA ALA A 102 10.42 -1.89 -0.89
C ALA A 102 11.25 -1.72 0.38
N VAL A 103 12.00 -0.62 0.49
CA VAL A 103 12.76 -0.25 1.71
C VAL A 103 11.81 -0.05 2.89
N ALA A 104 10.73 0.72 2.72
CA ALA A 104 9.75 0.94 3.78
C ALA A 104 9.13 -0.38 4.28
N LEU A 105 8.79 -1.30 3.36
CA LEU A 105 8.29 -2.64 3.71
C LEU A 105 9.33 -3.47 4.45
N LEU A 106 10.61 -3.40 4.06
CA LEU A 106 11.71 -4.11 4.72
C LEU A 106 12.08 -3.53 6.08
N GLU A 107 11.89 -2.24 6.30
CA GLU A 107 12.14 -1.59 7.59
C GLU A 107 10.98 -1.69 8.59
N ALA A 108 9.75 -1.87 8.11
CA ALA A 108 8.57 -1.94 8.98
C ALA A 108 8.54 -3.23 9.84
N ASP A 109 8.21 -3.10 11.12
CA ASP A 109 7.96 -4.24 12.01
C ASP A 109 6.56 -4.83 11.77
N SER A 110 5.62 -3.96 11.37
CA SER A 110 4.24 -4.32 11.06
C SER A 110 3.72 -3.60 9.82
N VAL A 111 2.90 -4.29 9.03
CA VAL A 111 2.34 -3.77 7.78
C VAL A 111 0.84 -4.02 7.72
N SER A 112 0.07 -2.97 7.49
CA SER A 112 -1.36 -3.04 7.18
C SER A 112 -1.57 -2.83 5.68
N PHE A 113 -2.24 -3.77 5.03
CA PHE A 113 -2.75 -3.62 3.67
C PHE A 113 -4.27 -3.42 3.72
N LEU A 114 -4.75 -2.31 3.16
CA LEU A 114 -6.16 -2.03 2.92
C LEU A 114 -6.39 -2.11 1.40
N ILE A 115 -7.04 -3.19 0.94
CA ILE A 115 -7.14 -3.53 -0.48
C ILE A 115 -8.56 -3.37 -0.97
N GLY A 116 -8.79 -2.42 -1.88
CA GLY A 116 -10.08 -2.27 -2.54
C GLY A 116 -10.27 -3.27 -3.68
N MET A 117 -11.49 -3.71 -3.95
CA MET A 117 -11.82 -4.75 -4.93
C MET A 117 -12.71 -4.24 -6.07
N ALA A 118 -12.79 -2.92 -6.26
CA ALA A 118 -13.53 -2.29 -7.36
C ALA A 118 -13.14 -2.85 -8.74
N VAL A 119 -14.11 -3.39 -9.48
CA VAL A 119 -13.92 -3.82 -10.87
C VAL A 119 -14.22 -2.64 -11.81
N ASN A 120 -13.30 -2.32 -12.71
CA ASN A 120 -13.56 -1.32 -13.73
C ASN A 120 -14.56 -1.85 -14.76
N LYS A 121 -15.68 -1.13 -14.97
CA LYS A 121 -16.75 -1.51 -15.90
C LYS A 121 -16.24 -1.70 -17.34
N SER A 122 -15.19 -0.99 -17.76
CA SER A 122 -14.61 -1.09 -19.12
C SER A 122 -13.80 -2.37 -19.37
N GLN A 123 -13.52 -3.18 -18.35
CA GLN A 123 -12.69 -4.39 -18.48
C GLN A 123 -13.49 -5.68 -18.67
N ARG A 124 -14.83 -5.64 -18.65
CA ARG A 124 -15.68 -6.83 -18.81
C ARG A 124 -15.53 -7.54 -20.16
N SER A 125 -14.93 -6.90 -21.17
CA SER A 125 -14.79 -7.41 -22.54
C SER A 125 -13.40 -7.93 -22.91
N LEU A 126 -12.40 -7.83 -22.01
CA LEU A 126 -11.04 -8.29 -22.31
C LEU A 126 -10.81 -9.66 -21.66
N SER A 127 -10.32 -10.63 -22.44
CA SER A 127 -9.92 -11.98 -22.01
C SER A 127 -8.67 -12.02 -21.12
N LEU A 128 -8.39 -10.91 -20.43
CA LEU A 128 -7.31 -10.74 -19.47
C LEU A 128 -7.88 -10.85 -18.04
N PRO A 129 -7.12 -11.39 -17.08
CA PRO A 129 -7.55 -11.35 -15.68
C PRO A 129 -7.81 -9.89 -15.28
N ALA A 130 -8.97 -9.63 -14.67
CA ALA A 130 -9.39 -8.29 -14.28
C ALA A 130 -8.33 -7.64 -13.37
N LYS A 131 -8.10 -6.32 -13.50
CA LYS A 131 -7.10 -5.58 -12.68
C LYS A 131 -7.18 -5.87 -11.16
N PRO A 132 -8.37 -6.02 -10.55
CA PRO A 132 -8.47 -6.37 -9.14
C PRO A 132 -7.86 -7.73 -8.81
N ILE A 133 -7.98 -8.73 -9.70
CA ILE A 133 -7.40 -10.06 -9.52
C ILE A 133 -5.87 -9.97 -9.49
N VAL A 134 -5.29 -9.21 -10.43
CA VAL A 134 -3.83 -9.01 -10.50
C VAL A 134 -3.30 -8.27 -9.26
N LYS A 135 -3.95 -7.16 -8.87
CA LYS A 135 -3.60 -6.41 -7.66
C LYS A 135 -3.65 -7.29 -6.41
N SER A 136 -4.74 -8.02 -6.19
CA SER A 136 -4.90 -8.84 -4.99
C SER A 136 -3.94 -10.01 -4.96
N ARG A 137 -3.56 -10.55 -6.12
CA ARG A 137 -2.45 -11.50 -6.23
C ARG A 137 -1.14 -10.88 -5.75
N PHE A 138 -0.79 -9.68 -6.24
CA PHE A 138 0.46 -9.03 -5.84
C PHE A 138 0.52 -8.71 -4.35
N VAL A 139 -0.57 -8.19 -3.78
CA VAL A 139 -0.63 -7.91 -2.33
C VAL A 139 -0.50 -9.19 -1.51
N ARG A 140 -1.11 -10.30 -1.95
CA ARG A 140 -0.96 -11.60 -1.29
C ARG A 140 0.48 -12.08 -1.30
N GLU A 141 1.14 -12.04 -2.46
CA GLU A 141 2.55 -12.43 -2.59
C GLU A 141 3.45 -11.55 -1.71
N LEU A 142 3.24 -10.23 -1.68
CA LEU A 142 3.94 -9.32 -0.77
C LEU A 142 3.72 -9.69 0.70
N ALA A 143 2.46 -9.88 1.10
CA ALA A 143 2.11 -10.22 2.48
C ALA A 143 2.78 -11.52 2.93
N ASP A 144 2.82 -12.53 2.07
CA ASP A 144 3.45 -13.82 2.37
C ASP A 144 4.98 -13.69 2.50
N MET A 145 5.63 -12.94 1.60
CA MET A 145 7.07 -12.67 1.71
C MET A 145 7.43 -11.92 3.00
N LEU A 146 6.62 -10.95 3.40
CA LEU A 146 6.86 -10.15 4.61
C LEU A 146 6.66 -11.00 5.88
N LYS A 147 5.63 -11.86 5.92
CA LYS A 147 5.43 -12.84 7.00
C LYS A 147 6.60 -13.81 7.11
N GLN A 148 7.12 -14.33 6.00
CA GLN A 148 8.31 -15.19 5.98
C GLN A 148 9.56 -14.48 6.51
N LYS A 149 9.63 -13.14 6.40
CA LYS A 149 10.67 -12.30 7.00
C LYS A 149 10.39 -11.92 8.46
N GLY A 150 9.38 -12.51 9.11
CA GLY A 150 9.07 -12.31 10.53
C GLY A 150 8.25 -11.06 10.85
N LYS A 151 7.69 -10.37 9.84
CA LYS A 151 6.90 -9.15 10.03
C LYS A 151 5.46 -9.47 10.41
N GLN A 152 4.83 -8.60 11.19
CA GLN A 152 3.40 -8.68 11.46
C GLN A 152 2.63 -8.10 10.27
N VAL A 153 1.75 -8.88 9.65
CA VAL A 153 1.03 -8.43 8.44
C VAL A 153 -0.46 -8.61 8.61
N MET A 154 -1.20 -7.51 8.48
CA MET A 154 -2.65 -7.47 8.35
C MET A 154 -3.03 -7.15 6.90
N ALA A 155 -4.01 -7.86 6.35
CA ALA A 155 -4.56 -7.57 5.04
C ALA A 155 -6.09 -7.61 5.11
N GLU A 156 -6.74 -6.47 4.87
CA GLU A 156 -8.19 -6.33 4.87
C GLU A 156 -8.67 -5.95 3.46
N TYR A 157 -9.74 -6.60 3.00
CA TYR A 157 -10.28 -6.45 1.65
C TYR A 157 -11.64 -5.74 1.70
N PHE A 158 -11.82 -4.77 0.81
CA PHE A 158 -12.98 -3.87 0.73
C PHE A 158 -13.60 -3.91 -0.67
#